data_AF-D8R0P0-F1
#
_entry.id   AF-D8R0P0-F1
#
_cell.length_a   1.000
_cell.length_b   1.000
_cell.length_c   1.000
_cell.angle_alpha   90.00
_cell.angle_beta   90.00
_cell.angle_gamma   90.00
#
_symmetry.space_group_name_H-M   'P 1'
#
loop_
_entity.id
_entity.type
_entity.pdbx_description
1 polymer ?
#
loop_
_entity_poly.entity_id
_entity_poly.type
_entity_poly.pdbx_seq_one_letter_code
_entity_poly.pdbx_strand_id
1 'polypeptide(L)'
;MLLKQAWRRTNSCQENHRLLHRARRLATGNAGPEDAISADRETLKSGARFTATRAFSQDDLAQYSGLSGDSNPIHTQRSSAQAAGFAGGCVVHGMLTAGLFPAIIGSNFPGAIYVSQTLKFQQPAFAGDDLVAQVTVLDCVRIKRHYKVTFATSCFKCTTPDAIVVDGTAVALLPG
;
A
#
# COMPACT_ATOMS: atom_id res chain seq x y z
N MET A 1 -24.10 -11.54 -1.84
CA MET A 1 -24.85 -10.25 -1.73
C MET A 1 -24.76 -9.58 -0.35
N LEU A 2 -23.95 -10.10 0.59
CA LEU A 2 -23.81 -9.54 1.97
C LEU A 2 -22.47 -8.82 2.26
N LEU A 3 -21.52 -8.78 1.32
CA LEU A 3 -20.22 -8.11 1.50
C LEU A 3 -20.20 -6.62 1.07
N LYS A 4 -21.25 -6.14 0.39
CA LYS A 4 -21.30 -4.77 -0.18
C LYS A 4 -21.76 -3.68 0.82
N GLN A 5 -22.32 -4.06 1.96
CA GLN A 5 -22.92 -3.09 2.90
C GLN A 5 -21.98 -2.63 4.02
N ALA A 6 -20.83 -3.29 4.21
CA ALA A 6 -19.93 -3.00 5.32
C ALA A 6 -19.05 -1.74 5.14
N TRP A 7 -18.94 -1.19 3.93
CA TRP A 7 -18.14 0.03 3.69
C TRP A 7 -18.82 1.32 4.21
N ARG A 8 -20.16 1.34 4.34
CA ARG A 8 -20.90 2.58 4.65
C ARG A 8 -20.96 2.96 6.13
N ARG A 9 -20.41 2.16 7.04
CA ARG A 9 -20.45 2.46 8.48
C ARG A 9 -19.21 1.91 9.19
N THR A 10 -18.12 2.69 9.19
CA THR A 10 -17.24 2.89 10.36
C THR A 10 -16.10 3.84 10.00
N ASN A 11 -16.12 5.00 10.67
CA ASN A 11 -15.04 5.88 11.13
C ASN A 11 -13.61 5.70 10.56
N SER A 12 -12.82 6.74 10.30
CA SER A 12 -13.03 8.18 10.07
C SER A 12 -11.65 8.69 9.62
N CYS A 13 -11.63 9.68 8.75
CA CYS A 13 -10.42 10.38 8.29
C CYS A 13 -9.53 10.93 9.46
N GLN A 14 -10.04 10.97 10.69
CA GLN A 14 -9.36 11.48 11.88
C GLN A 14 -8.39 10.48 12.53
N GLU A 15 -8.60 9.16 12.38
CA GLU A 15 -7.70 8.14 12.96
C GLU A 15 -6.33 8.12 12.25
N ASN A 16 -6.36 8.33 10.92
CA ASN A 16 -5.15 8.42 10.08
C ASN A 16 -4.28 9.63 10.41
N HIS A 17 -4.87 10.74 10.89
CA HIS A 17 -4.11 11.93 11.29
C HIS A 17 -3.23 11.66 12.52
N ARG A 18 -3.68 10.82 13.46
CA ARG A 18 -2.91 10.44 14.65
C ARG A 18 -1.72 9.52 14.31
N LEU A 19 -1.89 8.62 13.34
CA LEU A 19 -0.82 7.73 12.86
C LEU A 19 0.25 8.50 12.08
N LEU A 20 -0.12 9.51 11.29
CA LEU A 20 0.81 10.40 10.58
C LEU A 20 1.66 11.25 11.53
N HIS A 21 1.08 11.79 12.62
CA HIS A 21 1.84 12.48 13.66
C HIS A 21 2.84 11.56 14.39
N ARG A 22 2.58 10.25 14.45
CA ARG A 22 3.46 9.25 15.06
C ARG A 22 4.58 8.82 14.10
N ALA A 23 4.29 8.63 12.82
CA ALA A 23 5.29 8.40 11.77
C ALA A 23 6.31 9.55 11.66
N ARG A 24 5.87 10.80 11.86
CA ARG A 24 6.75 11.98 11.88
C ARG A 24 7.73 12.00 13.07
N ARG A 25 7.37 11.39 14.21
CA ARG A 25 8.27 11.20 15.36
C ARG A 25 9.34 10.13 15.11
N LEU A 26 8.98 9.05 14.40
CA LEU A 26 9.92 8.00 14.00
C LEU A 26 10.93 8.52 12.95
N ALA A 27 10.49 9.35 12.01
CA ALA A 27 11.34 9.95 10.99
C ALA A 27 12.33 11.02 11.52
N THR A 28 12.10 11.57 12.71
CA THR A 28 12.94 12.61 13.33
C THR A 28 13.99 12.05 14.29
N GLY A 29 14.19 10.72 14.30
CA GLY A 29 15.29 10.07 15.05
C GLY A 29 15.14 10.09 16.56
N ASN A 30 13.97 10.47 17.09
CA ASN A 30 13.75 10.65 18.53
C ASN A 30 13.01 9.47 19.19
N ALA A 31 13.03 8.28 18.55
CA ALA A 31 12.41 7.07 19.07
C ALA A 31 13.44 6.25 19.85
N GLY A 32 13.15 5.99 21.13
CA GLY A 32 13.97 5.13 21.97
C GLY A 32 13.79 3.65 21.59
N PRO A 33 14.69 2.76 22.03
CA PRO A 33 14.59 1.31 21.78
C PRO A 33 13.31 0.66 22.38
N GLU A 34 12.55 1.38 23.20
CA GLU A 34 11.30 0.94 23.82
C GLU A 34 10.04 1.19 22.97
N ASP A 35 10.14 1.95 21.87
CA ASP A 35 9.00 2.24 20.97
C ASP A 35 8.75 1.16 19.90
N ALA A 36 9.46 0.02 19.98
CA ALA A 36 9.16 -1.15 19.17
C ALA A 36 7.79 -1.69 19.57
N ILE A 37 6.76 -1.29 18.84
CA ILE A 37 5.41 -1.84 18.95
C ILE A 37 5.54 -3.34 18.64
N SER A 38 5.63 -4.16 19.68
CA SER A 38 5.39 -5.60 19.55
C SER A 38 4.03 -5.74 18.88
N ALA A 39 3.94 -6.54 17.83
CA ALA A 39 2.68 -6.80 17.16
C ALA A 39 1.73 -7.48 18.16
N ASP A 40 0.94 -6.68 18.88
CA ASP A 40 0.00 -7.19 19.87
C ASP A 40 -0.96 -8.15 19.15
N ARG A 41 -1.30 -9.28 19.77
CA ARG A 41 -2.10 -10.35 19.18
C ARG A 41 -3.44 -9.86 18.66
N GLU A 42 -3.95 -8.75 19.20
CA GLU A 42 -5.15 -8.06 18.73
C GLU A 42 -4.99 -7.49 17.31
N THR A 43 -3.82 -6.94 16.97
CA THR A 43 -3.52 -6.33 15.65
C THR A 43 -3.29 -7.35 14.54
N LEU A 44 -3.02 -8.61 14.91
CA LEU A 44 -2.78 -9.72 13.97
C LEU A 44 -3.99 -10.67 13.81
N LYS A 45 -5.17 -10.27 14.28
CA LYS A 45 -6.40 -11.04 14.06
C LYS A 45 -6.76 -11.05 12.57
N SER A 46 -7.20 -12.21 12.08
CA SER A 46 -7.73 -12.33 10.72
C SER A 46 -8.84 -11.30 10.49
N GLY A 47 -8.77 -10.60 9.35
CA GLY A 47 -9.65 -9.49 9.01
C GLY A 47 -9.18 -8.10 9.44
N ALA A 48 -8.11 -7.97 10.24
CA ALA A 48 -7.51 -6.66 10.53
C ALA A 48 -7.02 -5.99 9.23
N ARG A 49 -7.26 -4.67 9.10
CA ARG A 49 -7.01 -3.90 7.88
C ARG A 49 -6.15 -2.67 8.19
N PHE A 50 -5.19 -2.42 7.30
CA PHE A 50 -4.35 -1.23 7.32
C PHE A 50 -4.37 -0.60 5.94
N THR A 51 -4.46 0.72 5.87
CA THR A 51 -4.59 1.45 4.61
C THR A 51 -3.64 2.64 4.53
N ALA A 52 -3.32 3.05 3.30
CA ALA A 52 -2.70 4.32 3.01
C ALA A 52 -3.29 4.88 1.71
N THR A 53 -3.40 6.21 1.66
CA THR A 53 -3.83 6.93 0.46
C THR A 53 -2.65 7.70 -0.12
N ARG A 54 -2.45 7.63 -1.44
CA ARG A 54 -1.42 8.39 -2.14
C ARG A 54 -1.87 8.75 -3.55
N ALA A 55 -1.66 9.99 -3.95
CA ALA A 55 -1.66 10.42 -5.33
C ALA A 55 -0.21 10.61 -5.80
N PHE A 56 0.16 9.97 -6.92
CA PHE A 56 1.48 10.10 -7.51
C PHE A 56 1.48 11.20 -8.57
N SER A 57 2.40 12.15 -8.45
CA SER A 57 2.57 13.25 -9.40
C SER A 57 3.39 12.80 -10.62
N GLN A 58 3.43 13.64 -11.67
CA GLN A 58 4.32 13.42 -12.81
C GLN A 58 5.80 13.38 -12.39
N ASP A 59 6.16 14.16 -11.36
CA ASP A 59 7.51 14.18 -10.82
C ASP A 59 7.85 12.87 -10.08
N ASP A 60 6.90 12.29 -9.32
CA ASP A 60 7.08 10.95 -8.73
C ASP A 60 7.35 9.89 -9.81
N LEU A 61 6.63 9.96 -10.95
CA LEU A 61 6.81 9.02 -12.07
C LEU A 61 8.18 9.22 -12.73
N ALA A 62 8.62 10.47 -12.93
CA ALA A 62 9.94 10.77 -13.48
C ALA A 62 11.06 10.30 -12.53
N GLN A 63 10.95 10.59 -11.24
CA GLN A 63 11.90 10.14 -10.23
C GLN A 63 11.96 8.60 -10.14
N TYR A 64 10.80 7.93 -10.11
CA TYR A 64 10.76 6.47 -10.07
C TYR A 64 11.34 5.85 -11.34
N SER A 65 11.08 6.44 -12.51
CA SER A 65 11.69 6.01 -13.77
C SER A 65 13.23 6.09 -13.70
N GLY A 66 13.78 7.20 -13.19
CA GLY A 66 15.22 7.36 -12.97
C GLY A 66 15.80 6.38 -11.95
N LEU A 67 15.09 6.13 -10.85
CA LEU A 67 15.55 5.24 -9.78
C LEU A 67 15.48 3.75 -10.16
N SER A 68 14.38 3.33 -10.80
CA SER A 68 14.11 1.93 -11.14
C SER A 68 14.72 1.49 -12.47
N GLY A 69 15.04 2.45 -13.36
CA GLY A 69 15.42 2.19 -14.74
C GLY A 69 14.23 1.85 -15.65
N ASP A 70 12.99 1.80 -15.13
CA ASP A 70 11.79 1.63 -15.96
C ASP A 70 11.46 2.94 -16.68
N SER A 71 12.06 3.08 -17.87
CA SER A 71 11.94 4.25 -18.75
C SER A 71 10.88 4.07 -19.83
N ASN A 72 9.88 3.19 -19.64
CA ASN A 72 8.80 3.07 -20.61
C ASN A 72 8.06 4.42 -20.78
N PRO A 73 8.00 5.00 -21.99
CA PRO A 73 7.46 6.35 -22.21
C PRO A 73 6.01 6.55 -21.76
N ILE A 74 5.21 5.49 -21.60
CA ILE A 74 3.82 5.62 -21.09
C ILE A 74 3.75 6.23 -19.69
N HIS A 75 4.85 6.19 -18.94
CA HIS A 75 4.93 6.72 -17.59
C HIS A 75 5.30 8.21 -17.53
N THR A 76 5.97 8.76 -18.54
CA THR A 76 6.52 10.13 -18.48
C THR A 76 6.11 11.00 -19.67
N GLN A 77 5.59 10.41 -20.75
CA GLN A 77 5.21 11.12 -21.96
C GLN A 77 3.73 10.91 -22.26
N ARG A 78 2.96 11.99 -22.15
CA ARG A 78 1.50 11.97 -22.37
C ARG A 78 1.13 11.48 -23.77
N SER A 79 1.87 11.89 -24.80
CA SER A 79 1.65 11.47 -26.18
C SER A 79 1.85 9.96 -26.36
N SER A 80 2.89 9.38 -25.76
CA SER A 80 3.12 7.93 -25.78
C SER A 80 2.03 7.16 -25.04
N ALA A 81 1.59 7.66 -23.88
CA ALA A 81 0.48 7.05 -23.14
C ALA A 81 -0.82 7.06 -23.98
N GLN A 82 -1.15 8.21 -24.59
CA GLN A 82 -2.32 8.33 -25.46
C GLN A 82 -2.24 7.40 -26.68
N ALA A 83 -1.08 7.33 -27.33
CA ALA A 83 -0.85 6.41 -28.46
C ALA A 83 -1.02 4.94 -28.06
N ALA A 84 -0.73 4.60 -26.80
CA ALA A 84 -0.94 3.27 -26.23
C ALA A 84 -2.39 3.02 -25.74
N GLY A 85 -3.33 3.95 -25.98
CA GLY A 85 -4.73 3.82 -25.60
C GLY A 85 -5.08 4.34 -24.20
N PHE A 86 -4.12 4.96 -23.50
CA PHE A 86 -4.33 5.52 -22.17
C PHE A 86 -4.80 6.99 -22.25
N ALA A 87 -6.11 7.18 -22.44
CA ALA A 87 -6.71 8.51 -22.54
C ALA A 87 -6.55 9.37 -21.27
N GLY A 88 -6.37 8.73 -20.10
CA GLY A 88 -6.19 9.40 -18.81
C GLY A 88 -4.84 10.11 -18.63
N GLY A 89 -3.89 9.93 -19.55
CA GLY A 89 -2.54 10.50 -19.47
C GLY A 89 -1.48 9.49 -19.02
N CYS A 90 -0.39 9.98 -18.44
CA CYS A 90 0.71 9.12 -18.01
C CYS A 90 0.25 8.11 -16.96
N VAL A 91 0.60 6.84 -17.19
CA VAL A 91 0.22 5.73 -16.32
C VAL A 91 1.21 5.64 -15.17
N VAL A 92 0.75 5.50 -13.93
CA VAL A 92 1.61 5.22 -12.77
C VAL A 92 2.26 3.85 -12.96
N HIS A 93 3.56 3.71 -12.69
CA HIS A 93 4.21 2.41 -12.72
C HIS A 93 3.50 1.43 -11.79
N GLY A 94 3.19 0.22 -12.28
CA GLY A 94 2.53 -0.80 -11.48
C GLY A 94 3.32 -1.14 -10.20
N MET A 95 4.64 -1.24 -10.32
CA MET A 95 5.53 -1.52 -9.17
C MET A 95 5.63 -0.34 -8.19
N LEU A 96 5.54 0.92 -8.65
CA LEU A 96 5.45 2.08 -7.78
C LEU A 96 4.18 2.04 -6.93
N THR A 97 3.05 1.65 -7.55
CA THR A 97 1.78 1.44 -6.84
C THR A 97 1.90 0.28 -5.84
N ALA A 98 2.47 -0.86 -6.25
CA ALA A 98 2.67 -2.02 -5.38
C ALA A 98 3.60 -1.73 -4.19
N GLY A 99 4.51 -0.77 -4.32
CA GLY A 99 5.39 -0.29 -3.24
C GLY A 99 4.64 0.28 -2.02
N LEU A 100 3.35 0.60 -2.16
CA LEU A 100 2.51 1.01 -1.03
C LEU A 100 2.26 -0.12 -0.02
N PHE A 101 2.21 -1.39 -0.46
CA PHE A 101 1.96 -2.53 0.43
C PHE A 101 3.09 -2.75 1.46
N PRO A 102 4.38 -2.85 1.07
CA PRO A 102 5.47 -2.92 2.04
C PRO A 102 5.60 -1.65 2.88
N ALA A 103 5.25 -0.47 2.35
CA ALA A 103 5.24 0.77 3.13
C ALA A 103 4.19 0.74 4.26
N ILE A 104 2.98 0.25 3.98
CA ILE A 104 1.94 0.06 5.00
C ILE A 104 2.39 -0.96 6.05
N ILE A 105 2.91 -2.12 5.63
CA ILE A 105 3.34 -3.16 6.56
C ILE A 105 4.51 -2.69 7.42
N GLY A 106 5.55 -2.10 6.83
CA GLY A 106 6.73 -1.65 7.55
C GLY A 106 6.47 -0.48 8.52
N SER A 107 5.52 0.40 8.22
CA SER A 107 5.15 1.51 9.11
C SER A 107 4.28 1.07 10.30
N ASN A 108 3.43 0.06 10.11
CA ASN A 108 2.61 -0.49 11.20
C ASN A 108 3.38 -1.52 12.05
N PHE A 109 4.35 -2.22 11.44
CA PHE A 109 5.15 -3.25 12.09
C PHE A 109 6.65 -2.99 11.84
N PRO A 110 7.27 -2.05 12.56
CA PRO A 110 8.69 -1.74 12.40
C PRO A 110 9.57 -3.00 12.56
N GLY A 111 10.49 -3.22 11.63
CA GLY A 111 11.31 -4.45 11.59
C GLY A 111 10.66 -5.63 10.86
N ALA A 112 9.49 -5.43 10.23
CA ALA A 112 8.89 -6.42 9.34
C ALA A 112 9.81 -6.73 8.15
N ILE A 113 9.86 -8.02 7.80
CA ILE A 113 10.58 -8.53 6.62
C ILE A 113 9.54 -8.94 5.58
N TYR A 114 9.60 -8.31 4.41
CA TYR A 114 8.72 -8.62 3.29
C TYR A 114 9.23 -9.87 2.55
N VAL A 115 8.49 -10.98 2.60
CA VAL A 115 8.95 -12.29 2.12
C VAL A 115 8.56 -12.53 0.67
N SER A 116 7.30 -12.29 0.33
CA SER A 116 6.79 -12.52 -1.02
C SER A 116 5.57 -11.68 -1.34
N GLN A 117 5.31 -11.51 -2.63
CA GLN A 117 4.16 -10.80 -3.18
C GLN A 117 3.70 -11.47 -4.47
N THR A 118 2.38 -11.61 -4.62
CA THR A 118 1.74 -11.82 -5.93
C THR A 118 1.06 -10.53 -6.37
N LEU A 119 1.08 -10.21 -7.68
CA LEU A 119 0.47 -8.97 -8.20
C LEU A 119 -0.32 -9.28 -9.47
N LYS A 120 -1.53 -8.71 -9.54
CA LYS A 120 -2.35 -8.63 -10.74
C LYS A 120 -2.69 -7.17 -10.99
N PHE A 121 -2.18 -6.62 -12.08
CA PHE A 121 -2.49 -5.26 -12.53
C PHE A 121 -3.77 -5.30 -13.37
N GLN A 122 -4.88 -4.84 -12.80
CA GLN A 122 -6.22 -5.00 -13.40
C GLN A 122 -6.68 -3.76 -14.16
N GLN A 123 -6.36 -2.57 -13.66
CA GLN A 123 -6.70 -1.30 -14.29
C GLN A 123 -5.56 -0.30 -14.16
N PRO A 124 -5.41 0.65 -15.11
CA PRO A 124 -4.41 1.69 -15.01
C PRO A 124 -4.78 2.73 -13.95
N ALA A 125 -3.77 3.14 -13.17
CA ALA A 125 -3.79 4.39 -12.42
C ALA A 125 -3.06 5.46 -13.22
N PHE A 126 -3.54 6.70 -13.16
CA PHE A 126 -2.92 7.84 -13.83
C PHE A 126 -2.28 8.77 -12.82
N ALA A 127 -1.27 9.54 -13.26
CA ALA A 127 -0.69 10.58 -12.42
C ALA A 127 -1.80 11.53 -11.91
N GLY A 128 -1.83 11.76 -10.59
CA GLY A 128 -2.85 12.53 -9.89
C GLY A 128 -4.07 11.74 -9.41
N ASP A 129 -4.22 10.46 -9.78
CA ASP A 129 -5.29 9.62 -9.20
C ASP A 129 -5.04 9.42 -7.69
N ASP A 130 -6.06 9.66 -6.86
CA ASP A 130 -6.04 9.29 -5.45
C ASP A 130 -6.19 7.77 -5.30
N LEU A 131 -5.10 7.08 -5.00
CA LEU A 131 -5.07 5.64 -4.82
C LEU A 131 -5.15 5.28 -3.34
N VAL A 132 -6.00 4.32 -3.01
CA VAL A 132 -6.09 3.71 -1.68
C VAL A 132 -5.50 2.32 -1.77
N ALA A 133 -4.37 2.11 -1.10
CA ALA A 133 -3.79 0.81 -0.88
C ALA A 133 -4.27 0.25 0.48
N GLN A 134 -4.57 -1.04 0.50
CA GLN A 134 -5.05 -1.76 1.67
C GLN A 134 -4.31 -3.09 1.80
N VAL A 135 -3.89 -3.43 3.02
CA VAL A 135 -3.45 -4.77 3.39
C VAL A 135 -4.39 -5.33 4.46
N THR A 136 -4.83 -6.57 4.30
CA THR A 136 -5.78 -7.24 5.21
C THR A 136 -5.18 -8.54 5.69
N VAL A 137 -5.07 -8.74 7.00
CA VAL A 137 -4.58 -10.01 7.58
C VAL A 137 -5.51 -11.14 7.18
N LEU A 138 -4.99 -12.17 6.51
CA LEU A 138 -5.71 -13.39 6.19
C LEU A 138 -5.42 -14.48 7.22
N ASP A 139 -4.13 -14.68 7.49
CA ASP A 139 -3.63 -15.73 8.37
C ASP A 139 -2.36 -15.26 9.11
N CYS A 140 -2.15 -15.78 10.32
CA CYS A 140 -1.02 -15.44 11.17
C CYS A 140 -0.55 -16.67 11.96
N VAL A 141 0.68 -17.10 11.71
CA VAL A 141 1.30 -18.26 12.36
C VAL A 141 2.57 -17.83 13.10
N ARG A 142 2.68 -18.20 14.38
CA ARG A 142 3.90 -17.96 15.16
C ARG A 142 5.01 -18.91 14.70
N ILE A 143 6.19 -18.37 14.36
CA ILE A 143 7.38 -19.15 13.99
C ILE A 143 8.58 -18.66 14.81
N LYS A 144 9.05 -19.49 15.76
CA LYS A 144 10.18 -19.19 16.66
C LYS A 144 10.05 -17.87 17.43
N ARG A 145 10.60 -16.77 16.92
CA ARG A 145 10.52 -15.41 17.48
C ARG A 145 9.78 -14.39 16.60
N HIS A 146 9.20 -14.84 15.49
CA HIS A 146 8.46 -14.01 14.54
C HIS A 146 7.01 -14.48 14.40
N TYR A 147 6.18 -13.63 13.79
CA TYR A 147 4.89 -14.01 13.22
C TYR A 147 4.99 -14.03 11.70
N LYS A 148 4.70 -15.16 11.07
CA LYS A 148 4.49 -15.22 9.61
C LYS A 148 3.05 -14.85 9.34
N VAL A 149 2.85 -13.72 8.65
CA VAL A 149 1.53 -13.18 8.37
C VAL A 149 1.31 -13.14 6.87
N THR A 150 0.17 -13.65 6.44
CA THR A 150 -0.30 -13.58 5.05
C THR A 150 -1.34 -12.47 4.96
N PHE A 151 -1.17 -11.56 4.01
CA PHE A 151 -2.06 -10.43 3.78
C PHE A 151 -2.70 -10.50 2.40
N ALA A 152 -4.00 -10.24 2.29
CA ALA A 152 -4.58 -9.79 1.02
C ALA A 152 -4.15 -8.34 0.79
N THR A 153 -3.73 -8.02 -0.42
CA THR A 153 -3.28 -6.68 -0.81
C THR A 153 -4.13 -6.18 -1.97
N SER A 154 -4.71 -5.00 -1.84
CA SER A 154 -5.46 -4.38 -2.94
C SER A 154 -5.20 -2.88 -3.00
N CYS A 155 -5.21 -2.34 -4.22
CA CYS A 155 -5.14 -0.92 -4.49
C CYS A 155 -6.26 -0.54 -5.43
N PHE A 156 -7.00 0.52 -5.12
CA PHE A 156 -8.15 1.00 -5.89
C PHE A 156 -8.20 2.52 -5.90
N LYS A 157 -8.95 3.10 -6.85
CA LYS A 157 -9.14 4.55 -6.90
C LYS A 157 -10.14 4.98 -5.83
N CYS A 158 -9.84 6.07 -5.12
CA CYS A 158 -10.69 6.56 -4.04
C CYS A 158 -12.11 6.92 -4.53
N THR A 159 -12.22 7.42 -5.77
CA THR A 159 -13.50 7.81 -6.39
C THR A 159 -14.34 6.62 -6.84
N THR A 160 -13.70 5.48 -7.11
CA THR A 160 -14.34 4.25 -7.61
C THR A 160 -13.72 3.03 -6.93
N PRO A 161 -14.13 2.67 -5.70
CA PRO A 161 -13.51 1.55 -4.96
C PRO A 161 -13.63 0.19 -5.64
N ASP A 162 -14.63 0.00 -6.51
CA ASP A 162 -14.79 -1.23 -7.31
C ASP A 162 -13.79 -1.30 -8.48
N ALA A 163 -13.10 -0.20 -8.80
CA ALA A 163 -12.05 -0.11 -9.81
C ALA A 163 -10.69 -0.51 -9.21
N ILE A 164 -10.49 -1.83 -9.07
CA ILE A 164 -9.23 -2.38 -8.59
C ILE A 164 -8.13 -2.09 -9.62
N VAL A 165 -7.08 -1.42 -9.16
CA VAL A 165 -5.86 -1.13 -9.93
C VAL A 165 -4.89 -2.30 -9.79
N VAL A 166 -4.65 -2.74 -8.55
CA VAL A 166 -3.75 -3.85 -8.22
C VAL A 166 -4.40 -4.77 -7.20
N ASP A 167 -4.30 -6.08 -7.40
CA ASP A 167 -4.76 -7.11 -6.48
C ASP A 167 -3.67 -8.17 -6.24
N GLY A 168 -3.66 -8.79 -5.06
CA GLY A 168 -2.73 -9.86 -4.77
C GLY A 168 -2.65 -10.28 -3.31
N THR A 169 -1.55 -10.94 -2.97
CA THR A 169 -1.26 -11.41 -1.61
C THR A 169 0.20 -11.16 -1.26
N ALA A 170 0.46 -10.72 -0.04
CA ALA A 170 1.79 -10.57 0.53
C ALA A 170 2.02 -11.56 1.67
N VAL A 171 3.27 -11.96 1.87
CA VAL A 171 3.71 -12.65 3.09
C VAL A 171 4.80 -11.81 3.74
N ALA A 172 4.69 -11.58 5.04
CA ALA A 172 5.73 -10.91 5.82
C ALA A 172 6.03 -11.66 7.12
N LEU A 173 7.27 -11.53 7.59
CA LEU A 173 7.65 -11.91 8.95
C LEU A 173 7.63 -10.65 9.82
N LEU A 174 6.78 -10.63 10.83
CA LEU A 174 6.68 -9.54 11.79
C LEU A 174 7.48 -9.87 13.05
N PRO A 175 8.03 -8.85 13.75
CA PRO A 175 8.63 -9.06 15.07
C PRO A 175 7.60 -9.67 16.04
N GLY A 176 8.09 -10.58 16.89
CA GLY A 176 7.30 -11.31 17.87
C GLY A 176 7.07 -10.58 19.17
#